data_AF-A0A023FTW5-F1
#
_entry.id   AF-A0A023FTW5-F1
#
_cell.length_a   1.000
_cell.length_b   1.000
_cell.length_c   1.000
_cell.angle_alpha   90.00
_cell.angle_beta   90.00
_cell.angle_gamma   90.00
#
_symmetry.space_group_name_H-M   'P 1'
#
loop_
_entity.id
_entity.type
_entity.pdbx_description
1 polymer ?
#
loop_
_entity_poly.entity_id
_entity_poly.type
_entity_poly.pdbx_seq_one_letter_code
_entity_poly.pdbx_strand_id
1 'polypeptide(L)'
;VHGTSHETCPSDVPCSRLNAECLTCDFNYTCVYGEELTVMCHPKQAINCIDRSGSFERKMVCRYCYQTATSEHTCDHNSTCQVNSAPRQRYIATCNVRPDVLCLGRRQFHKNLLCNWTKGYSWWTALVLSIVLGGFGADRFYLGMWQEGIGKLFSFGGLGVWTLVDVVLVAAGYLGPADGSLYIS
;
A
#
# COMPACT_ATOMS: atom_id res chain seq x y z
N VAL A 1 -12.59 -4.44 -13.38
CA VAL A 1 -12.95 -3.03 -13.58
C VAL A 1 -11.86 -2.42 -14.45
N HIS A 2 -12.20 -2.11 -15.71
CA HIS A 2 -11.29 -1.49 -16.68
C HIS A 2 -10.99 -0.06 -16.24
N GLY A 3 -9.73 0.24 -15.94
CA GLY A 3 -9.26 1.61 -15.77
C GLY A 3 -9.17 2.26 -17.14
N THR A 4 -10.10 3.17 -17.43
CA THR A 4 -10.03 4.07 -18.58
C THR A 4 -8.82 4.99 -18.39
N SER A 5 -7.75 4.77 -19.14
CA SER A 5 -6.53 5.57 -19.22
C SER A 5 -6.76 6.95 -19.90
N HIS A 6 -7.89 7.59 -19.64
CA HIS A 6 -8.39 8.77 -20.37
C HIS A 6 -8.52 10.02 -19.50
N GLU A 7 -8.44 9.91 -18.17
CA GLU A 7 -8.76 11.02 -17.25
C GLU A 7 -7.56 11.79 -16.69
N THR A 8 -6.32 11.43 -17.02
CA THR A 8 -5.12 12.02 -16.36
C THR A 8 -4.11 12.69 -17.29
N CYS A 9 -4.36 12.69 -18.59
CA CYS A 9 -3.47 13.38 -19.54
C CYS A 9 -3.86 14.86 -19.61
N PRO A 10 -2.97 15.79 -19.25
CA PRO A 10 -3.26 17.22 -19.31
C PRO A 10 -3.46 17.66 -20.76
N SER A 11 -4.58 18.34 -21.01
CA SER A 11 -4.84 19.11 -22.22
C SER A 11 -4.14 20.47 -22.10
N ASP A 12 -3.73 21.07 -23.21
CA ASP A 12 -3.14 22.43 -23.24
C ASP A 12 -1.72 22.57 -22.66
N VAL A 13 -0.94 21.48 -22.66
CA VAL A 13 0.51 21.53 -22.43
C VAL A 13 1.29 21.25 -23.72
N PRO A 14 2.58 21.67 -23.82
CA PRO A 14 3.45 21.24 -24.91
C PRO A 14 3.55 19.72 -24.95
N CYS A 15 3.51 19.10 -26.13
CA CYS A 15 3.53 17.64 -26.25
C CYS A 15 4.81 17.04 -25.64
N SER A 16 5.91 17.78 -25.67
CA SER A 16 7.18 17.42 -25.03
C SER A 16 7.12 17.32 -23.51
N ARG A 17 6.08 17.82 -22.83
CA ARG A 17 5.88 17.73 -21.37
C ARG A 17 4.81 16.74 -20.92
N LEU A 18 4.17 16.04 -21.86
CA LEU A 18 3.20 14.99 -21.53
C LEU A 18 3.84 13.86 -20.72
N ASN A 19 3.03 13.21 -19.89
CA ASN A 19 3.46 12.05 -19.12
C ASN A 19 3.73 10.86 -20.06
N ALA A 20 4.66 9.99 -19.70
CA ALA A 20 5.00 8.77 -20.44
C ALA A 20 3.78 7.87 -20.70
N GLU A 21 2.77 7.88 -19.83
CA GLU A 21 1.52 7.14 -20.03
C GLU A 21 0.68 7.67 -21.21
N CYS A 22 0.84 8.95 -21.54
CA CYS A 22 0.14 9.66 -22.62
C CYS A 22 0.89 9.56 -23.96
N LEU A 23 2.08 8.95 -23.97
CA LEU A 23 2.95 8.89 -25.13
C LEU A 23 3.09 7.46 -25.65
N THR A 24 3.35 7.36 -26.94
CA THR A 24 3.82 6.14 -27.60
C THR A 24 5.22 6.46 -28.11
N CYS A 25 6.20 5.63 -27.77
CA CYS A 25 7.60 5.86 -28.14
C CYS A 25 8.19 4.67 -28.88
N ASP A 26 9.10 4.95 -29.78
CA ASP A 26 9.86 3.97 -30.54
C ASP A 26 11.02 3.47 -29.67
N PHE A 27 10.80 2.31 -29.05
CA PHE A 27 11.77 1.70 -28.14
C PHE A 27 12.71 0.77 -28.88
N ASN A 28 14.01 0.90 -28.59
CA ASN A 28 14.99 -0.09 -28.99
C ASN A 28 15.22 -1.11 -27.85
N TYR A 29 14.88 -2.38 -28.10
CA TYR A 29 15.03 -3.46 -27.13
C TYR A 29 16.45 -4.05 -27.07
N THR A 30 17.38 -3.60 -27.92
CA THR A 30 18.78 -4.06 -27.93
C THR A 30 19.74 -3.13 -27.18
N CYS A 31 19.22 -2.10 -26.51
CA CYS A 31 20.04 -1.20 -25.71
C CYS A 31 20.73 -1.90 -24.52
N VAL A 32 21.84 -1.32 -24.05
CA VAL A 32 22.56 -1.83 -22.89
C VAL A 32 21.80 -1.42 -21.61
N TYR A 33 21.46 -2.40 -20.77
CA TYR A 33 20.73 -2.14 -19.54
C TYR A 33 21.45 -1.12 -18.64
N GLY A 34 20.71 -0.10 -18.20
CA GLY A 34 21.22 0.97 -17.32
C GLY A 34 21.80 2.19 -18.04
N GLU A 35 21.96 2.14 -19.37
CA GLU A 35 22.45 3.28 -20.16
C GLU A 35 21.35 4.36 -20.35
N GLU A 36 21.74 5.63 -20.35
CA GLU A 36 20.85 6.74 -20.73
C GLU A 36 20.82 6.86 -22.25
N LEU A 37 19.62 6.78 -22.84
CA LEU A 37 19.40 6.88 -24.27
C LEU A 37 18.20 7.76 -24.59
N THR A 38 18.19 8.27 -25.82
CA THR A 38 17.12 9.11 -26.33
C THR A 38 16.21 8.30 -27.24
N VAL A 39 14.91 8.32 -26.96
CA VAL A 39 13.87 7.71 -27.80
C VAL A 39 12.97 8.78 -28.41
N MET A 40 12.43 8.49 -29.59
CA MET A 40 11.40 9.32 -30.21
C MET A 40 10.02 8.92 -29.66
N CYS A 41 9.28 9.92 -29.20
CA CYS A 41 7.95 9.77 -28.65
C CYS A 41 6.96 10.63 -29.43
N HIS A 42 5.72 10.14 -29.56
CA HIS A 42 4.61 10.89 -30.12
C HIS A 42 3.37 10.75 -29.21
N PRO A 43 2.47 11.75 -29.18
CA PRO A 43 1.24 11.66 -28.40
C PRO A 43 0.34 10.53 -28.92
N LYS A 44 -0.42 9.91 -28.02
CA LYS A 44 -1.47 8.95 -28.40
C LYS A 44 -2.58 9.65 -29.19
N GLN A 45 -3.23 8.92 -30.09
CA GLN A 45 -4.21 9.46 -31.07
C GLN A 45 -5.37 10.24 -30.43
N ALA A 46 -5.71 9.96 -29.17
CA ALA A 46 -6.84 10.56 -28.46
C ALA A 46 -6.47 11.76 -27.56
N ILE A 47 -5.22 12.26 -27.63
CA ILE A 47 -4.72 13.31 -26.73
C ILE A 47 -4.40 14.58 -27.53
N ASN A 48 -4.96 15.71 -27.09
CA ASN A 48 -4.74 17.02 -27.70
C ASN A 48 -3.71 17.83 -26.88
N CYS A 49 -2.59 18.17 -27.51
CA CYS A 49 -1.54 19.02 -26.95
C CYS A 49 -1.23 20.18 -27.93
N ILE A 50 -0.63 21.26 -27.43
CA ILE A 50 -0.48 22.54 -28.16
C ILE A 50 0.33 22.37 -29.46
N ASP A 51 1.34 21.51 -29.43
CA ASP A 51 2.36 21.39 -30.48
C ASP A 51 2.18 20.09 -31.28
N ARG A 52 1.12 20.04 -32.10
CA ARG A 52 0.60 18.80 -32.71
C ARG A 52 1.51 18.12 -33.75
N SER A 53 2.71 18.64 -34.01
CA SER A 53 3.42 18.37 -35.27
C SER A 53 4.87 17.94 -35.11
N GLY A 54 5.12 16.92 -34.28
CA GLY A 54 6.38 16.19 -34.33
C GLY A 54 6.48 15.08 -33.32
N SER A 55 7.07 13.96 -33.73
CA SER A 55 7.78 13.10 -32.79
C SER A 55 8.87 13.94 -32.12
N PHE A 56 9.04 13.78 -30.82
CA PHE A 56 10.01 14.52 -30.03
C PHE A 56 10.88 13.56 -29.24
N GLU A 57 12.08 14.04 -28.94
CA GLU A 57 13.07 13.26 -28.21
C GLU A 57 12.80 13.25 -26.70
N ARG A 58 12.86 12.08 -26.09
CA ARG A 58 12.80 11.88 -24.64
C ARG A 58 13.96 11.03 -24.18
N LYS A 59 14.60 11.49 -23.11
CA LYS A 59 15.61 10.72 -22.41
C LYS A 59 14.95 9.64 -21.55
N MET A 60 15.54 8.46 -21.56
CA MET A 60 15.19 7.38 -20.66
C MET A 60 16.42 6.54 -20.31
N VAL A 61 16.31 5.77 -19.24
CA VAL A 61 17.28 4.72 -18.92
C VAL A 61 16.80 3.41 -19.55
N CYS A 62 17.69 2.70 -20.25
CA CYS A 62 17.39 1.37 -20.80
C CYS A 62 17.10 0.37 -19.68
N ARG A 63 15.82 0.17 -19.35
CA ARG A 63 15.37 -0.83 -18.37
C ARG A 63 13.91 -1.17 -18.57
N TYR A 64 13.52 -2.36 -18.15
CA TYR A 64 12.11 -2.73 -18.13
C TYR A 64 11.36 -2.08 -16.96
N CYS A 65 10.06 -1.87 -17.13
CA CYS A 65 9.21 -1.27 -16.11
C CYS A 65 9.24 -2.02 -14.76
N TYR A 66 9.39 -3.35 -14.77
CA TYR A 66 9.51 -4.16 -13.55
C TYR A 66 10.86 -4.00 -12.82
N GLN A 67 11.87 -3.41 -13.45
CA GLN A 67 13.21 -3.13 -12.90
C GLN A 67 13.35 -1.69 -12.37
N THR A 68 12.28 -0.90 -12.42
CA THR A 68 12.26 0.47 -11.86
C THR A 68 12.50 0.45 -10.34
N ALA A 69 13.06 1.53 -9.81
CA ALA A 69 13.28 1.68 -8.38
C ALA A 69 11.94 1.80 -7.63
N THR A 70 11.90 1.48 -6.33
CA THR A 70 10.68 1.57 -5.50
C THR A 70 10.11 2.98 -5.41
N SER A 71 10.91 4.02 -5.67
CA SER A 71 10.46 5.41 -5.76
C SER A 71 9.77 5.75 -7.09
N GLU A 72 9.89 4.90 -8.10
CA GLU A 72 9.43 5.15 -9.48
C GLU A 72 8.19 4.33 -9.85
N HIS A 73 7.69 3.49 -8.94
CA HIS A 73 6.45 2.76 -9.09
C HIS A 73 5.65 2.76 -7.80
N THR A 74 4.33 2.70 -7.92
CA THR A 74 3.41 2.55 -6.80
C THR A 74 2.81 1.15 -6.87
N CYS A 75 2.83 0.43 -5.75
CA CYS A 75 2.23 -0.90 -5.65
C CYS A 75 0.97 -0.85 -4.80
N ASP A 76 -0.05 -1.61 -5.21
CA ASP A 76 -1.27 -1.77 -4.44
C ASP A 76 -0.98 -2.44 -3.11
N HIS A 77 -1.55 -1.88 -2.04
CA HIS A 77 -1.46 -2.45 -0.71
C HIS A 77 -2.56 -3.50 -0.51
N ASN A 78 -2.19 -4.65 0.05
CA ASN A 78 -3.16 -5.68 0.41
C ASN A 78 -3.48 -5.62 1.91
N SER A 79 -4.70 -5.23 2.25
CA SER A 79 -5.21 -5.19 3.63
C SER A 79 -5.63 -6.55 4.18
N THR A 80 -5.61 -7.61 3.36
CA THR A 80 -5.98 -8.97 3.78
C THR A 80 -4.81 -9.76 4.37
N CYS A 81 -3.57 -9.31 4.15
CA CYS A 81 -2.40 -9.94 4.76
C CYS A 81 -2.16 -9.38 6.17
N GLN A 82 -1.49 -10.14 7.03
CA GLN A 82 -1.15 -9.67 8.38
C GLN A 82 0.35 -9.88 8.70
N VAL A 83 0.95 -8.93 9.44
CA VAL A 83 2.38 -8.97 9.79
C VAL A 83 2.77 -9.99 10.88
N ASN A 84 1.77 -10.51 11.60
CA ASN A 84 1.88 -11.43 12.74
C ASN A 84 2.26 -12.88 12.38
N SER A 85 2.24 -13.24 11.09
CA SER A 85 2.63 -14.58 10.65
C SER A 85 4.15 -14.78 10.77
N ALA A 86 4.59 -15.93 11.29
CA ALA A 86 5.99 -16.34 11.33
C ALA A 86 6.16 -17.62 10.49
N PRO A 87 6.83 -17.57 9.32
CA PRO A 87 7.51 -16.41 8.70
C PRO A 87 6.55 -15.35 8.15
N ARG A 88 7.02 -14.09 8.00
CA ARG A 88 6.21 -12.97 7.50
C ARG A 88 5.57 -13.33 6.15
N GLN A 89 4.25 -13.18 6.08
CA GLN A 89 3.48 -13.47 4.88
C GLN A 89 3.95 -12.60 3.70
N ARG A 90 4.02 -13.19 2.51
CA ARG A 90 4.24 -12.48 1.24
C ARG A 90 2.92 -12.39 0.50
N TYR A 91 2.72 -11.31 -0.24
CA TYR A 91 1.58 -11.15 -1.13
C TYR A 91 2.03 -10.63 -2.48
N ILE A 92 1.25 -10.97 -3.50
CA ILE A 92 1.45 -10.49 -4.86
C ILE A 92 0.74 -9.14 -4.96
N ALA A 93 1.53 -8.08 -5.09
CA ALA A 93 1.03 -6.73 -5.33
C ALA A 93 1.01 -6.44 -6.83
N THR A 94 0.02 -5.67 -7.27
CA THR A 94 0.00 -5.09 -8.61
C THR A 94 0.66 -3.72 -8.53
N CYS A 95 1.73 -3.51 -9.29
CA CYS A 95 2.51 -2.29 -9.30
C CYS A 95 2.35 -1.56 -10.63
N ASN A 96 2.24 -0.24 -10.57
CA ASN A 96 2.18 0.63 -11.73
C ASN A 96 3.32 1.65 -11.68
N VAL A 97 4.07 1.77 -12.77
CA VAL A 97 5.15 2.76 -12.90
C VAL A 97 4.57 4.17 -12.95
N ARG A 98 5.21 5.10 -12.23
CA ARG A 98 4.82 6.51 -12.20
C ARG A 98 4.72 7.10 -13.61
N PRO A 99 3.74 7.99 -13.85
CA PRO A 99 3.38 8.43 -15.19
C PRO A 99 4.48 9.26 -15.87
N ASP A 100 5.41 9.86 -15.12
CA ASP A 100 6.57 10.60 -15.61
C ASP A 100 7.72 9.70 -16.12
N VAL A 101 7.79 8.45 -15.65
CA VAL A 101 8.91 7.55 -15.95
C VAL A 101 8.65 6.76 -17.23
N LEU A 102 9.64 6.79 -18.14
CA LEU A 102 9.67 6.00 -19.36
C LEU A 102 10.42 4.68 -19.12
N CYS A 103 9.85 3.57 -19.59
CA CYS A 103 10.39 2.23 -19.36
C CYS A 103 9.93 1.25 -20.45
N LEU A 104 10.69 0.17 -20.64
CA LEU A 104 10.41 -0.87 -21.63
C LEU A 104 9.33 -1.85 -21.13
N GLY A 105 8.44 -2.26 -22.02
CA GLY A 105 7.43 -3.30 -21.76
C GLY A 105 6.16 -2.80 -21.06
N ARG A 106 5.53 -3.67 -20.27
CA ARG A 106 4.25 -3.37 -19.59
C ARG A 106 4.50 -2.53 -18.34
N ARG A 107 3.82 -1.38 -18.23
CA ARG A 107 3.89 -0.45 -17.08
C ARG A 107 3.27 -1.03 -15.81
N GLN A 108 2.26 -1.89 -15.96
CA GLN A 108 1.65 -2.64 -14.87
C GLN A 108 2.28 -4.03 -14.76
N PHE A 109 2.79 -4.36 -13.58
CA PHE A 109 3.47 -5.64 -13.33
C PHE A 109 3.19 -6.15 -11.92
N HIS A 110 3.39 -7.45 -11.70
CA HIS A 110 3.22 -8.07 -10.39
C HIS A 110 4.54 -8.17 -9.64
N LYS A 111 4.52 -7.88 -8.34
CA LYS A 111 5.70 -7.96 -7.47
C LYS A 111 5.35 -8.67 -6.16
N ASN A 112 6.23 -9.59 -5.73
CA ASN A 112 6.09 -10.24 -4.44
C ASN A 112 6.65 -9.33 -3.34
N LEU A 113 5.77 -8.82 -2.50
CA LEU A 113 6.12 -7.93 -1.39
C LEU A 113 5.87 -8.61 -0.05
N LEU A 114 6.63 -8.19 0.96
CA LEU A 114 6.38 -8.58 2.34
C LEU A 114 5.12 -7.86 2.84
N CYS A 115 4.27 -8.57 3.56
CA CYS A 115 3.14 -7.95 4.22
C CYS A 115 3.63 -6.93 5.25
N ASN A 116 3.05 -5.73 5.20
CA ASN A 116 3.31 -4.66 6.16
C ASN A 116 2.03 -4.15 6.83
N TRP A 117 0.93 -4.92 6.74
CA TRP A 117 -0.37 -4.52 7.24
C TRP A 117 -0.60 -5.04 8.68
N THR A 118 -0.95 -4.12 9.58
CA THR A 118 -1.39 -4.38 10.94
C THR A 118 -2.85 -3.98 11.07
N LYS A 119 -3.66 -4.78 11.78
CA LYS A 119 -4.95 -4.25 12.26
C LYS A 119 -4.66 -3.12 13.25
N GLY A 120 -5.43 -2.03 13.11
CA GLY A 120 -5.29 -0.73 13.77
C GLY A 120 -5.40 -0.68 15.30
N TYR A 121 -4.91 -1.67 16.03
CA TYR A 121 -5.05 -1.73 17.49
C TYR A 121 -4.01 -0.84 18.17
N SER A 122 -4.47 0.16 18.93
CA SER A 122 -3.61 1.03 19.72
C SER A 122 -3.47 0.48 21.15
N TRP A 123 -2.23 0.40 21.63
CA TRP A 123 -1.93 -0.03 23.00
C TRP A 123 -2.57 0.90 24.03
N TRP A 124 -2.46 2.21 23.82
CA TRP A 124 -3.06 3.21 24.69
C TRP A 124 -4.57 3.09 24.76
N THR A 125 -5.23 2.88 23.61
CA THR A 125 -6.68 2.67 23.58
C THR A 125 -7.08 1.41 24.34
N ALA A 126 -6.37 0.29 24.14
CA ALA A 126 -6.64 -0.94 24.88
C ALA A 126 -6.46 -0.75 26.40
N LEU A 127 -5.43 -0.01 26.82
CA LEU A 127 -5.15 0.28 28.22
C LEU A 127 -6.22 1.18 28.83
N VAL A 128 -6.61 2.27 28.17
CA VAL A 128 -7.68 3.16 28.64
C VAL A 128 -9.02 2.42 28.73
N LEU A 129 -9.35 1.59 27.74
CA LEU A 129 -10.56 0.76 27.76
C LEU A 129 -10.54 -0.25 28.90
N SER A 130 -9.37 -0.82 29.22
CA SER A 130 -9.21 -1.73 30.36
C SER A 130 -9.44 -1.03 31.70
N ILE A 131 -8.97 0.21 31.86
CA ILE A 131 -9.17 1.01 33.08
C ILE A 131 -10.63 1.45 33.25
N VAL A 132 -11.23 2.04 32.21
CA VAL A 132 -12.54 2.71 32.31
C VAL A 132 -13.70 1.73 32.14
N LEU A 133 -13.52 0.73 31.26
CA LEU A 133 -14.59 -0.17 30.82
C LEU A 133 -14.19 -1.65 30.90
N GLY A 134 -13.10 -1.99 31.59
CA GLY A 134 -12.64 -3.38 31.72
C GLY A 134 -13.64 -4.27 32.46
N GLY A 135 -14.44 -3.69 33.36
CA GLY A 135 -15.46 -4.44 34.11
C GLY A 135 -16.58 -4.94 33.21
N PHE A 136 -16.81 -4.26 32.08
CA PHE A 136 -17.73 -4.66 31.02
C PHE A 136 -17.04 -5.46 29.90
N GLY A 137 -15.73 -5.73 30.03
CA GLY A 137 -14.93 -6.45 29.05
C GLY A 137 -14.64 -5.68 27.77
N ALA A 138 -14.74 -4.34 27.77
CA ALA A 138 -14.58 -3.53 26.56
C ALA A 138 -13.18 -3.62 25.93
N ASP A 139 -12.14 -3.81 26.75
CA ASP A 139 -10.78 -4.11 26.28
C ASP A 139 -10.73 -5.43 25.49
N ARG A 140 -11.46 -6.47 25.92
CA ARG A 140 -11.53 -7.76 25.23
C ARG A 140 -12.33 -7.68 23.94
N PHE A 141 -13.43 -6.95 23.94
CA PHE A 141 -14.17 -6.66 22.71
C PHE A 141 -13.31 -5.86 21.71
N TYR A 142 -12.57 -4.85 22.18
CA TYR A 142 -11.67 -4.06 21.35
C TYR A 142 -10.56 -4.92 20.73
N LEU A 143 -9.97 -5.85 21.49
CA LEU A 143 -8.93 -6.75 21.00
C LEU A 143 -9.47 -7.91 20.14
N GLY A 144 -10.78 -8.01 19.91
CA GLY A 144 -11.41 -9.06 19.10
C GLY A 144 -11.75 -10.35 19.87
N MET A 145 -11.49 -10.41 21.18
CA MET A 145 -11.81 -11.52 22.08
C MET A 145 -13.24 -11.40 22.63
N TRP A 146 -14.24 -11.39 21.73
CA TRP A 146 -15.63 -11.11 22.10
C TRP A 146 -16.24 -12.15 23.05
N GLN A 147 -15.81 -13.42 22.98
CA GLN A 147 -16.30 -14.49 23.86
C GLN A 147 -15.91 -14.26 25.31
N GLU A 148 -14.65 -13.88 25.57
CA GLU A 148 -14.18 -13.52 26.92
C GLU A 148 -14.84 -12.23 27.43
N GLY A 149 -15.08 -11.27 26.53
CA GLY A 149 -15.79 -10.03 26.83
C GLY A 149 -17.21 -10.29 27.35
N ILE A 150 -17.95 -11.20 26.71
CA ILE A 150 -19.30 -11.60 27.18
C ILE A 150 -19.24 -12.28 28.55
N GLY A 151 -18.24 -13.14 28.80
CA GLY A 151 -18.05 -13.78 30.10
C GLY A 151 -17.83 -12.77 31.23
N LYS A 152 -17.07 -11.69 30.96
CA LYS A 152 -16.88 -10.58 31.91
C LYS A 152 -18.16 -9.79 32.13
N LEU A 153 -18.92 -9.53 31.06
CA LEU A 153 -20.18 -8.80 31.16
C LEU A 153 -21.20 -9.50 32.07
N PHE A 154 -21.39 -10.82 31.91
CA PHE A 154 -22.33 -11.60 32.73
C PHE A 154 -21.84 -11.84 34.17
N SER A 155 -20.52 -11.82 34.40
CA SER A 155 -19.95 -11.89 35.75
C SER A 155 -19.84 -10.51 36.43
N PHE A 156 -20.40 -9.45 35.84
CA PHE A 156 -20.23 -8.05 36.27
C PHE A 156 -18.74 -7.69 36.51
N GLY A 157 -17.85 -8.23 35.68
CA GLY A 157 -16.41 -8.02 35.78
C GLY A 157 -15.78 -8.54 37.08
N GLY A 158 -16.47 -9.41 37.82
CA GLY A 158 -16.04 -10.03 39.08
C GLY A 158 -15.53 -9.03 40.13
N LEU A 159 -16.36 -8.03 40.49
CA LEU A 159 -16.07 -7.03 41.54
C LEU A 159 -14.80 -6.18 41.30
N GLY A 160 -14.31 -6.09 40.06
CA GLY A 160 -13.11 -5.31 39.71
C GLY A 160 -11.79 -6.09 39.79
N VAL A 161 -11.83 -7.38 40.15
CA VAL A 161 -10.62 -8.22 40.11
C VAL A 161 -10.15 -8.43 38.67
N TRP A 162 -11.09 -8.68 37.74
CA TRP A 162 -10.76 -8.87 36.33
C TRP A 162 -10.18 -7.60 35.70
N THR A 163 -10.69 -6.43 36.06
CA THR A 163 -10.18 -5.15 35.55
C THR A 163 -8.75 -4.92 35.98
N LEU A 164 -8.40 -5.21 37.24
CA LEU A 164 -7.04 -5.10 37.74
C LEU A 164 -6.09 -6.05 37.00
N VAL A 165 -6.51 -7.30 36.78
CA VAL A 165 -5.71 -8.29 36.04
C VAL A 165 -5.50 -7.85 34.59
N ASP A 166 -6.54 -7.37 33.91
CA ASP A 166 -6.43 -6.90 32.53
C ASP A 166 -5.50 -5.69 32.40
N VAL A 167 -5.62 -4.71 33.31
CA VAL A 167 -4.76 -3.53 33.29
C VAL A 167 -3.30 -3.93 33.42
N VAL A 168 -2.96 -4.85 34.32
CA VAL A 168 -1.58 -5.35 34.47
C VAL A 168 -1.12 -6.08 33.21
N LEU A 169 -1.95 -6.94 32.63
CA LEU A 169 -1.60 -7.73 31.44
C LEU A 169 -1.42 -6.87 30.19
N VAL A 170 -2.28 -5.87 29.98
CA VAL A 170 -2.15 -4.91 28.87
C VAL A 170 -0.96 -3.99 29.09
N ALA A 171 -0.77 -3.47 30.32
CA ALA A 171 0.34 -2.60 30.65
C ALA A 171 1.71 -3.30 30.48
N ALA A 172 1.80 -4.58 30.86
CA ALA A 172 2.99 -5.40 30.67
C ALA A 172 3.20 -5.84 29.21
N GLY A 173 2.25 -5.55 28.30
CA GLY A 173 2.29 -5.98 26.89
C GLY A 173 2.12 -7.49 26.69
N TYR A 174 1.73 -8.23 27.74
CA TYR A 174 1.49 -9.67 27.68
C TYR A 174 0.17 -9.99 26.99
N LEU A 175 -0.79 -9.07 27.06
CA LEU A 175 -2.07 -9.17 26.37
C LEU A 175 -2.05 -8.38 25.06
N GLY A 176 -2.16 -9.09 23.94
CA GLY A 176 -2.25 -8.52 22.58
C GLY A 176 -3.61 -8.76 21.91
N PRO A 177 -3.80 -8.20 20.70
CA PRO A 177 -4.96 -8.48 19.85
C PRO A 177 -5.16 -9.97 19.56
N ALA A 178 -6.41 -10.41 19.41
CA ALA A 178 -6.76 -11.81 19.13
C ALA A 178 -6.14 -12.35 17.83
N ASP A 179 -5.90 -11.47 16.87
CA ASP A 179 -5.23 -11.83 15.62
C ASP A 179 -3.72 -12.07 15.82
N GLY A 180 -3.12 -11.74 16.96
CA GLY A 180 -1.67 -11.81 17.19
C GLY A 180 -0.87 -10.68 16.54
N SER A 181 -1.54 -9.66 16.02
CA SER A 181 -0.92 -8.43 15.52
C SER A 181 -0.27 -7.61 16.63
N LEU A 182 0.82 -6.91 16.33
CA LEU A 182 1.41 -5.96 17.28
C LEU A 182 0.54 -4.71 17.42
N TYR A 183 0.60 -4.09 18.60
CA TYR A 183 0.03 -2.76 18.82
C TYR A 183 0.74 -1.73 17.95
N ILE A 184 -0.04 -0.78 17.43
CA ILE A 184 0.49 0.42 16.80
C ILE A 184 0.86 1.41 17.91
N SER A 185 2.09 1.93 17.80
CA SER A 185 2.68 2.93 18.69
C SER A 185 2.01 4.29 18.53
#